data_AF-A0ABD0N201-F1
#
_entry.id   AF-A0ABD0N201-F1
#
_cell.length_a   1.000
_cell.length_b   1.000
_cell.length_c   1.000
_cell.angle_alpha   90.00
_cell.angle_beta   90.00
_cell.angle_gamma   90.00
#
_symmetry.space_group_name_H-M   'P 1'
#
loop_
_entity.id
_entity.type
_entity.pdbx_description
1 polymer ?
#
loop_
_entity_poly.entity_id
_entity_poly.type
_entity_poly.pdbx_seq_one_letter_code
_entity_poly.pdbx_strand_id
1 'polypeptide(L)'
;MCCVLTGDESRQRVKFTDERVCKSHLLNCCPHDILSGTRMDLGECSKIHDLALRADYEIASKERDLFFELDAVDHLESFIVDCDRRTELAKKRLAETQEEISAEVAAK
;
A
#
# COMPACT_ATOMS: atom_id res chain seq x y z
N MET A 1 31.80 3.31 14.93
CA MET A 1 31.55 3.34 13.47
C MET A 1 32.15 2.08 12.84
N CYS A 2 31.33 1.05 12.65
CA CYS A 2 31.48 -0.05 11.68
C CYS A 2 30.46 -1.14 12.07
N CYS A 3 29.26 -1.10 11.49
CA CYS A 3 28.39 -2.27 11.43
C CYS A 3 28.36 -2.75 9.98
N VAL A 4 29.21 -3.73 9.72
CA VAL A 4 29.00 -4.92 8.89
C VAL A 4 27.97 -4.76 7.75
N LEU A 5 28.46 -4.55 6.54
CA LEU A 5 27.73 -4.90 5.32
C LEU A 5 27.92 -6.39 5.08
N THR A 6 27.04 -7.21 5.64
CA THR A 6 26.93 -8.63 5.30
C THR A 6 26.44 -8.71 3.85
N GLY A 7 27.25 -9.31 2.98
CA GLY A 7 26.93 -9.50 1.59
C GLY A 7 25.75 -10.44 1.36
N ASP A 8 25.08 -10.25 0.22
CA ASP A 8 24.33 -11.32 -0.42
C ASP A 8 24.55 -11.26 -1.94
N GLU A 9 25.55 -12.04 -2.37
CA GLU A 9 25.88 -12.38 -3.75
C GLU A 9 24.88 -13.43 -4.27
N SER A 10 23.59 -13.09 -4.29
CA SER A 10 22.57 -13.86 -5.02
C SER A 10 21.52 -12.97 -5.69
N ARG A 11 21.89 -11.73 -6.03
CA ARG A 11 21.08 -10.84 -6.86
C ARG A 11 21.02 -11.36 -8.30
N GLN A 12 20.14 -12.34 -8.56
CA GLN A 12 19.44 -12.35 -9.85
C GLN A 12 19.03 -10.90 -10.10
N ARG A 13 19.49 -10.27 -11.18
CA ARG A 13 19.13 -8.89 -11.52
C ARG A 13 17.61 -8.85 -11.77
N VAL A 14 16.83 -8.69 -10.71
CA VAL A 14 15.39 -8.53 -10.77
C VAL A 14 15.17 -7.30 -11.63
N LYS A 15 14.35 -7.44 -12.67
CA LYS A 15 13.99 -6.32 -13.54
C LYS A 15 12.71 -5.70 -13.01
N PHE A 16 12.51 -4.41 -13.27
CA PHE A 16 11.26 -3.72 -12.93
C PHE A 16 10.01 -4.32 -13.61
N THR A 17 10.19 -5.19 -14.60
CA THR A 17 9.10 -5.91 -15.29
C THR A 17 8.66 -7.20 -14.59
N ASP A 18 9.37 -7.63 -13.54
CA ASP A 18 9.05 -8.85 -12.78
C ASP A 18 7.79 -8.64 -11.94
N GLU A 19 6.90 -9.63 -11.88
CA GLU A 19 5.63 -9.57 -11.13
C GLU A 19 5.83 -9.44 -9.61
N ARG A 20 7.01 -9.83 -9.12
CA ARG A 20 7.40 -9.69 -7.71
C ARG A 20 7.66 -8.22 -7.33
N VAL A 21 7.88 -7.34 -8.31
CA VAL A 21 8.11 -5.91 -8.09
C VAL A 21 6.76 -5.21 -7.95
N CYS A 22 6.66 -4.30 -6.97
CA CYS A 22 5.44 -3.54 -6.80
C CYS A 22 5.33 -2.46 -7.88
N LYS A 23 4.43 -2.66 -8.85
CA LYS A 23 4.19 -1.65 -9.89
C LYS A 23 3.68 -0.33 -9.33
N SER A 24 2.85 -0.36 -8.29
CA SER A 24 2.42 0.85 -7.57
C SER A 24 3.58 1.59 -6.91
N HIS A 25 4.64 0.89 -6.48
CA HIS A 25 5.85 1.55 -5.95
C HIS A 25 6.65 2.23 -7.07
N LEU A 26 6.77 1.60 -8.24
CA LEU A 26 7.41 2.21 -9.42
C LEU A 26 6.71 3.52 -9.83
N LEU A 27 5.41 3.63 -9.54
CA LEU A 27 4.57 4.81 -9.79
C LEU A 27 4.42 5.74 -8.57
N ASN A 28 5.13 5.50 -7.47
CA ASN A 28 5.03 6.27 -6.23
C ASN A 28 3.61 6.35 -5.62
N CYS A 29 2.76 5.36 -5.90
CA CYS A 29 1.38 5.29 -5.42
C CYS A 29 1.12 4.08 -4.52
N CYS A 30 2.16 3.38 -4.04
CA CYS A 30 1.94 2.21 -3.18
C CYS A 30 1.34 2.61 -1.82
N PRO A 31 0.15 2.08 -1.45
CA PRO A 31 -0.51 2.44 -0.20
C PRO A 31 0.28 2.04 1.05
N HIS A 32 1.08 0.96 0.98
CA HIS A 32 1.93 0.52 2.09
C HIS A 32 3.02 1.55 2.43
N ASP A 33 3.62 2.19 1.42
CA ASP A 33 4.63 3.23 1.64
C ASP A 33 3.98 4.54 2.10
N ILE A 34 2.86 4.94 1.46
CA ILE A 34 2.18 6.21 1.75
C ILE A 34 1.61 6.22 3.17
N LEU A 35 1.05 5.10 3.63
CA LEU A 35 0.43 4.98 4.94
C LEU A 35 1.40 4.50 6.03
N SER A 36 2.67 4.27 5.68
CA SER A 36 3.70 3.86 6.62
C SER A 36 3.79 4.85 7.79
N GLY A 37 3.73 4.33 9.02
CA GLY A 37 3.78 5.16 10.24
C GLY A 37 2.48 5.91 10.57
N THR A 38 1.39 5.68 9.84
CA THR A 38 0.07 6.23 10.19
C THR A 38 -0.71 5.27 11.10
N ARG A 39 -1.83 5.72 11.66
CA ARG A 39 -2.75 4.83 12.42
C ARG A 39 -3.41 3.75 11.56
N MET A 40 -3.29 3.84 10.25
CA MET A 40 -3.79 2.85 9.28
C MET A 40 -2.64 2.10 8.60
N ASP A 41 -1.47 2.04 9.24
CA ASP A 41 -0.33 1.32 8.70
C ASP A 41 -0.71 -0.13 8.35
N LEU A 42 -0.38 -0.51 7.12
CA LEU A 42 -0.63 -1.83 6.55
C LEU A 42 0.54 -2.78 6.80
N GLY A 43 1.68 -2.24 7.24
CA GLY A 43 2.94 -2.95 7.38
C GLY A 43 3.75 -2.97 6.08
N GLU A 44 4.74 -3.86 6.02
CA GLU A 44 5.62 -4.02 4.86
C GLU A 44 4.85 -4.58 3.66
N CYS A 45 5.12 -4.03 2.47
CA CYS A 45 4.51 -4.55 1.25
C CYS A 45 5.02 -5.97 0.95
N SER A 46 4.12 -6.83 0.48
CA SER A 46 4.47 -8.20 0.06
C SER A 46 5.31 -8.25 -1.22
N LYS A 47 5.37 -7.14 -1.96
CA LYS A 47 6.12 -6.98 -3.21
C LYS A 47 7.41 -6.19 -2.98
N ILE A 48 8.37 -6.35 -3.89
CA ILE A 48 9.68 -5.72 -3.81
C ILE A 48 9.55 -4.21 -4.11
N HIS A 49 10.00 -3.38 -3.16
CA HIS A 49 10.11 -1.93 -3.26
C HIS A 49 11.61 -1.56 -3.34
N ASP A 50 12.14 -1.43 -4.56
CA ASP A 50 13.54 -1.03 -4.78
C ASP A 50 13.60 0.28 -5.58
N LEU A 51 14.23 1.29 -4.99
CA LEU A 51 14.41 2.62 -5.58
C LEU A 51 15.26 2.58 -6.86
N ALA A 52 16.16 1.60 -6.99
CA ALA A 52 16.94 1.41 -8.21
C ALA A 52 16.04 1.01 -9.38
N LEU A 53 15.08 0.10 -9.14
CA LEU A 53 14.11 -0.34 -10.15
C LEU A 53 13.16 0.78 -10.56
N ARG A 54 12.81 1.67 -9.62
CA ARG A 54 12.03 2.86 -9.91
C ARG A 54 12.77 3.81 -10.86
N ALA A 55 14.06 4.07 -10.60
CA ALA A 55 14.86 4.91 -11.48
C ALA A 55 14.97 4.31 -12.90
N ASP A 56 15.15 2.99 -13.00
CA ASP A 56 15.16 2.28 -14.28
C ASP A 56 13.80 2.38 -15.00
N TYR A 57 12.70 2.26 -14.27
CA TYR A 57 11.34 2.44 -14.80
C TYR A 57 11.09 3.87 -15.30
N GLU A 58 11.49 4.89 -14.54
CA GLU A 58 11.32 6.30 -14.93
C GLU A 58 12.07 6.64 -16.23
N ILE A 59 13.21 5.99 -16.48
CA ILE A 59 13.94 6.11 -17.74
C ILE A 59 13.19 5.38 -18.85
N ALA A 60 12.81 4.12 -18.63
CA ALA A 60 12.11 3.31 -19.62
C ALA A 60 10.73 3.86 -19.99
N SER A 61 10.02 4.48 -19.05
CA SER A 61 8.70 5.08 -19.26
C SER A 61 8.75 6.32 -20.15
N LYS A 62 9.92 6.94 -20.35
CA LYS A 62 10.10 8.05 -21.31
C LYS A 62 10.25 7.55 -22.74
N GLU A 63 10.70 6.31 -22.91
CA GLU A 63 10.95 5.71 -24.22
C GLU A 63 9.78 4.86 -24.71
N ARG A 64 8.98 4.29 -23.80
CA ARG A 64 7.86 3.41 -24.13
C ARG A 64 6.73 3.47 -23.09
N ASP A 65 5.50 3.32 -23.57
CA ASP A 65 4.34 3.13 -22.71
C ASP A 65 4.29 1.68 -22.20
N LEU A 66 4.48 1.52 -20.90
CA LEU A 66 4.50 0.21 -20.23
C LEU A 66 3.15 -0.20 -19.64
N PHE A 67 2.17 0.70 -19.62
CA PHE A 67 0.81 0.49 -19.11
C PHE A 67 0.73 -0.06 -17.68
N PHE A 68 1.74 0.18 -16.85
CA PHE A 68 1.77 -0.24 -15.44
C PHE A 68 0.73 0.48 -14.58
N GLU A 69 0.19 1.59 -15.08
CA GLU A 69 -0.92 2.34 -14.50
C GLU A 69 -2.16 1.45 -14.30
N LEU A 70 -2.45 0.54 -15.23
CA LEU A 70 -3.63 -0.35 -15.13
C LEU A 70 -3.52 -1.26 -13.91
N ASP A 71 -2.38 -1.93 -13.74
CA ASP A 71 -2.11 -2.78 -12.57
C ASP A 71 -2.14 -1.98 -11.26
N ALA A 72 -1.69 -0.72 -11.30
CA ALA A 72 -1.72 0.15 -10.14
C ALA A 72 -3.15 0.61 -9.79
N VAL A 73 -3.98 0.92 -10.78
CA VAL A 73 -5.39 1.26 -10.57
C VAL A 73 -6.14 0.08 -9.96
N ASP A 74 -6.01 -1.13 -10.51
CA ASP A 74 -6.67 -2.32 -9.97
C ASP A 74 -6.27 -2.58 -8.50
N HIS A 75 -4.98 -2.42 -8.20
CA HIS A 75 -4.47 -2.54 -6.84
C HIS A 75 -5.04 -1.46 -5.89
N LEU A 76 -5.13 -0.21 -6.35
CA LEU A 76 -5.68 0.90 -5.58
C LEU A 76 -7.19 0.78 -5.38
N GLU A 77 -7.94 0.35 -6.38
CA GLU A 77 -9.39 0.11 -6.26
C GLU A 77 -9.70 -0.95 -5.21
N SER A 78 -8.98 -2.08 -5.23
CA SER A 78 -9.12 -3.11 -4.20
C SER A 78 -8.82 -2.56 -2.80
N PHE A 79 -7.87 -1.63 -2.69
CA PHE A 79 -7.51 -1.00 -1.43
C PHE A 79 -8.58 -0.01 -0.93
N ILE A 80 -9.16 0.78 -1.83
CA ILE A 80 -10.26 1.71 -1.54
C ILE A 80 -11.46 0.94 -1.01
N VAL A 81 -11.82 -0.17 -1.65
CA VAL A 81 -12.94 -1.02 -1.21
C VAL A 81 -12.74 -1.55 0.22
N ASP A 82 -11.52 -1.93 0.60
CA ASP A 82 -11.24 -2.34 1.98
C ASP A 82 -11.36 -1.18 2.97
N CYS A 83 -10.87 0.01 2.60
CA CYS A 83 -11.01 1.23 3.40
C CYS A 83 -12.47 1.61 3.61
N ASP A 84 -13.29 1.53 2.57
CA ASP A 84 -14.73 1.81 2.65
C ASP A 84 -15.41 0.80 3.57
N ARG A 85 -15.10 -0.49 3.44
CA ARG A 85 -15.63 -1.53 4.33
C ARG A 85 -15.27 -1.27 5.80
N ARG A 86 -14.02 -0.90 6.08
CA ARG A 86 -13.58 -0.55 7.45
C ARG A 86 -14.32 0.68 7.98
N THR A 87 -14.55 1.66 7.13
CA THR A 87 -15.29 2.88 7.46
C THR A 87 -16.74 2.58 7.79
N GLU A 88 -17.42 1.77 6.98
CA GLU A 88 -18.82 1.37 7.24
C GLU A 88 -18.96 0.56 8.53
N LEU A 89 -18.02 -0.35 8.82
CA LEU A 89 -18.01 -1.06 10.10
C LEU A 89 -17.82 -0.12 11.30
N ALA A 90 -16.95 0.88 11.18
CA ALA A 90 -16.75 1.88 12.23
C ALA A 90 -18.01 2.74 12.44
N LYS A 91 -18.67 3.15 11.35
CA LYS A 91 -19.96 3.88 11.41
C LYS A 91 -21.04 3.04 12.09
N LYS A 92 -21.16 1.76 11.75
CA LYS A 92 -22.14 0.85 12.35
C LYS A 92 -21.94 0.70 13.86
N ARG A 93 -20.70 0.46 14.29
CA ARG A 93 -20.35 0.39 15.72
C ARG A 93 -20.68 1.68 16.47
N LEU A 94 -20.43 2.84 15.83
CA LEU A 94 -20.75 4.14 16.40
C LEU A 94 -22.27 4.31 16.58
N ALA A 95 -23.06 3.91 15.59
CA ALA A 95 -24.52 3.97 15.64
C ALA A 95 -25.10 3.05 16.74
N GLU A 96 -24.62 1.81 16.84
CA GLU A 96 -25.04 0.86 17.89
C GLU A 96 -24.75 1.42 19.29
N THR A 97 -23.53 1.95 19.50
CA THR A 97 -23.16 2.59 20.78
C THR A 97 -24.04 3.79 21.09
N GLN A 98 -24.39 4.59 20.08
CA GLN A 98 -25.24 5.78 20.25
C GLN A 98 -26.68 5.42 20.59
N GLU A 99 -27.21 4.32 20.03
CA GLU A 99 -28.55 3.81 20.35
C GLU A 99 -28.62 3.27 21.78
N GLU A 100 -27.62 2.52 22.22
CA GLU A 100 -27.51 2.02 23.61
C GLU A 100 -27.48 3.16 24.62
N ILE A 101 -26.64 4.19 24.39
CA ILE A 101 -26.54 5.35 25.28
C ILE A 101 -27.85 6.14 25.28
N SER A 102 -28.49 6.31 24.12
CA SER A 102 -29.77 7.04 24.03
C SER A 102 -30.90 6.32 24.77
N ALA A 103 -30.92 4.98 24.71
CA ALA A 103 -31.89 4.16 25.43
C ALA A 103 -31.67 4.21 26.95
N GLU A 104 -30.42 4.17 27.43
CA GLU A 104 -30.11 4.31 28.86
C GLU A 104 -30.46 5.71 29.40
N VAL A 105 -30.25 6.76 28.62
CA VAL A 105 -30.60 8.13 29.01
C VAL A 105 -32.12 8.34 29.03
N ALA A 106 -32.87 7.71 28.12
CA ALA A 106 -34.33 7.78 28.12
C ALA A 106 -35.00 6.97 29.26
N ALA A 107 -34.27 6.00 29.82
CA ALA A 107 -34.75 5.16 30.92
C ALA A 107 -34.45 5.74 32.33
N LYS A 108 -33.76 6.88 32.42
CA LYS A 108 -33.49 7.62 33.67
C LYS A 108 -34.34 8.88 33.79
#